data_AF-A0A660R546-F1
#
_entry.id   AF-A0A660R546-F1
#
_cell.length_a   1.000
_cell.length_b   1.000
_cell.length_c   1.000
_cell.angle_alpha   90.00
_cell.angle_beta   90.00
_cell.angle_gamma   90.00
#
_symmetry.space_group_name_H-M   'P 1'
#
loop_
_entity.id
_entity.type
_entity.pdbx_description
1 polymer ?
#
loop_
_entity_poly.entity_id
_entity_poly.type
_entity_poly.pdbx_seq_one_letter_code
_entity_poly.pdbx_strand_id
1 'polypeptide(L)' 'MRFRVIAAGGGTGGHLYPNLAILEELANHVELDVLYFVVKGKIDEKVI' A
#
# COMPACT_ATOMS: atom_id res chain seq x y z
N MET A 1 0.13 -18.16 7.81
CA MET A 1 -0.96 -18.08 6.80
C MET A 1 -0.60 -16.95 5.85
N ARG A 2 -0.75 -17.15 4.54
CA ARG A 2 -0.45 -16.12 3.53
C ARG A 2 -1.71 -15.31 3.22
N PHE A 3 -1.64 -13.99 3.34
CA PHE A 3 -2.74 -13.07 3.07
C PHE A 3 -2.48 -12.32 1.76
N ARG A 4 -3.49 -12.27 0.89
CA ARG A 4 -3.46 -11.47 -0.34
C ARG A 4 -4.33 -10.23 -0.17
N VAL A 5 -3.73 -9.07 -0.30
CA VAL A 5 -4.37 -7.78 -0.11
C VAL A 5 -4.28 -6.96 -1.38
N ILE A 6 -5.39 -6.32 -1.72
CA ILE A 6 -5.43 -5.29 -2.76
C ILE A 6 -5.54 -3.95 -2.06
N ALA A 7 -4.61 -3.05 -2.34
CA ALA A 7 -4.59 -1.70 -1.78
C ALA A 7 -4.81 -0.67 -2.90
N ALA A 8 -5.56 0.39 -2.56
CA ALA A 8 -5.82 1.52 -3.43
C ALA A 8 -5.93 2.80 -2.60
N GLY A 9 -5.75 3.95 -3.24
CA GLY A 9 -5.84 5.26 -2.60
C GLY A 9 -4.48 5.81 -2.17
N GLY A 10 -3.57 6.04 -3.13
CA GLY A 10 -2.25 6.65 -2.89
C GLY A 10 -2.06 8.04 -3.54
N GLY A 11 -3.04 8.58 -4.26
CA GLY A 11 -2.86 9.75 -5.13
C GLY A 11 -2.35 11.06 -4.46
N THR A 12 -2.40 11.16 -3.13
CA THR A 12 -1.69 12.19 -2.34
C THR A 12 -1.01 11.55 -1.13
N GLY A 13 -0.01 12.23 -0.55
CA GLY A 13 0.75 11.69 0.59
C GLY A 13 -0.15 11.39 1.80
N GLY A 14 -1.20 12.20 2.01
CA GLY A 14 -2.16 12.00 3.10
C GLY A 14 -3.01 10.73 2.99
N HIS A 15 -3.07 10.08 1.82
CA HIS A 15 -3.69 8.77 1.66
C HIS A 15 -2.65 7.64 1.49
N LEU A 16 -1.53 7.92 0.82
CA LEU A 16 -0.46 6.95 0.58
C LEU A 16 0.19 6.46 1.88
N TYR A 17 0.68 7.39 2.72
CA TYR A 17 1.46 7.01 3.91
C TYR A 17 0.62 6.27 4.97
N PRO A 18 -0.65 6.63 5.22
CA PRO A 18 -1.50 5.81 6.08
C PRO A 18 -1.75 4.40 5.53
N ASN A 19 -1.96 4.25 4.22
CA ASN A 19 -2.07 2.93 3.59
C ASN A 19 -0.79 2.11 3.79
N LEU A 20 0.38 2.71 3.54
CA LEU A 20 1.68 2.05 3.73
C LEU A 20 1.89 1.63 5.19
N ALA A 21 1.61 2.50 6.16
CA ALA A 21 1.77 2.19 7.58
C ALA A 21 0.91 0.99 8.02
N ILE A 22 -0.32 0.87 7.50
CA ILE A 22 -1.19 -0.29 7.77
C ILE A 22 -0.61 -1.56 7.16
N LEU A 23 -0.13 -1.50 5.91
CA LEU A 23 0.44 -2.67 5.21
C LEU A 23 1.75 -3.13 5.85
N GLU A 24 2.61 -2.20 6.25
CA GLU A 24 3.85 -2.47 6.98
C GLU A 24 3.57 -3.16 8.31
N GLU A 25 2.61 -2.64 9.08
CA GLU A 25 2.25 -3.26 10.34
C GLU A 25 1.62 -4.64 10.13
N LEU A 26 0.74 -4.81 9.14
CA LEU A 26 0.14 -6.11 8.83
C LEU A 26 1.20 -7.15 8.45
N ALA A 27 2.25 -6.75 7.72
CA ALA A 27 3.35 -7.62 7.34
C ALA A 27 4.18 -8.14 8.54
N ASN A 28 4.12 -7.48 9.70
CA ASN A 28 4.74 -7.96 10.93
C ASN A 28 4.02 -9.17 11.55
N HIS A 29 2.75 -9.39 11.20
CA HIS A 29 1.90 -10.43 11.79
C HIS A 29 1.62 -11.60 10.85
N VAL A 30 1.69 -11.38 9.53
CA VAL A 30 1.36 -12.39 8.52
C VAL A 30 2.30 -12.30 7.31
N GLU A 31 2.42 -13.41 6.58
CA GLU A 31 3.02 -13.39 5.25
C GLU A 31 2.07 -12.66 4.30
N LEU A 32 2.47 -11.46 3.87
CA LEU A 32 1.61 -10.55 3.12
C LEU A 32 2.03 -10.46 1.65
N ASP A 33 1.07 -10.58 0.74
CA ASP A 33 1.21 -10.39 -0.70
C ASP A 33 0.27 -9.25 -1.15
N VAL A 34 0.84 -8.16 -1.66
CA VAL A 34 0.09 -6.92 -1.92
C VAL A 34 0.12 -6.57 -3.41
N LEU A 35 -1.06 -6.34 -3.97
CA LEU A 35 -1.21 -5.61 -5.22
C LEU A 35 -1.67 -4.18 -4.91
N TYR A 36 -0.81 -3.19 -5.16
CA TYR A 36 -1.11 -1.79 -4.92
C TYR A 36 -1.40 -1.06 -6.22
N PHE A 37 -2.57 -0.44 -6.34
CA PHE A 37 -2.92 0.40 -7.49
C PHE A 37 -2.44 1.84 -7.31
N VAL A 38 -1.61 2.30 -8.25
CA VAL A 38 -1.07 3.67 -8.28
C VAL A 38 -1.76 4.52 -9.36
N VAL A 39 -1.75 5.83 -9.17
CA VAL A 39 -2.26 6.79 -10.15
C VAL A 39 -1.11 7.45 -10.91
N LYS A 40 -1.16 7.38 -12.25
CA LYS A 40 -0.16 8.02 -13.11
C LYS A 40 0.03 9.51 -12.80
N GLY A 41 1.27 9.95 -12.65
CA GLY A 41 1.66 11.33 -12.37
C GLY A 41 1.43 11.78 -10.92
N LYS A 42 1.04 10.88 -10.02
CA LYS A 42 0.83 11.18 -8.60
C LYS A 42 1.98 10.65 -7.75
N ILE A 43 1.90 10.89 -6.44
CA ILE A 43 2.99 10.58 -5.50
C ILE A 43 3.20 9.08 -5.34
N ASP A 44 2.12 8.31 -5.36
CA ASP A 44 2.12 6.85 -5.28
C ASP A 44 2.89 6.20 -6.43
N GLU A 45 2.78 6.68 -7.68
CA GLU A 45 3.59 6.20 -8.82
C GLU A 45 5.11 6.36 -8.59
N LYS A 46 5.54 7.29 -7.72
CA LYS A 46 6.96 7.55 -7.47
C LYS A 46 7.52 6.78 -6.28
N VAL A 47 6.65 6.32 -5.38
CA VAL A 47 7.01 5.74 -4.10
C VAL A 47 6.84 4.22 -4.10
N ILE A 48 5.80 3.72 -4.78
CA ILE A 48 5.50 2.30 -4.99
C ILE A 48 6.09 1.87 -6.33
#